data_AF-A0A6L4ZPC5-F1
#
_entry.id   AF-A0A6L4ZPC5-F1
#
_cell.length_a   1.000
_cell.length_b   1.000
_cell.length_c   1.000
_cell.angle_alpha   90.00
_cell.angle_beta   90.00
_cell.angle_gamma   90.00
#
_symmetry.space_group_name_H-M   'P 1'
#
loop_
_entity.id
_entity.type
_entity.pdbx_description
1 polymer ?
#
loop_
_entity_poly.entity_id
_entity_poly.type
_entity_poly.pdbx_seq_one_letter_code
_entity_poly.pdbx_strand_id
1 'polypeptide(L)'
;MAQQPVANEIKQEILNKIKNEGLLVKDASTQYGVHHKTIYGWLMGSGGITQETLEIRRLRKENKDLTAIIGALTIVNEKQKRGLMPEPW
;
A
#
# COMPACT_ATOMS: atom_id res chain seq x y z
N MET A 1 19.98 4.99 26.71
CA MET A 1 18.55 5.32 26.91
C MET A 1 17.74 4.04 26.71
N ALA A 2 16.99 3.61 27.73
CA ALA A 2 16.13 2.43 27.62
C ALA A 2 14.96 2.73 26.66
N GLN A 3 14.80 1.93 25.60
CA GLN A 3 13.59 2.00 24.78
C GLN A 3 12.42 1.50 25.63
N GLN A 4 11.39 2.31 25.78
CA GLN A 4 10.15 1.86 26.40
C GLN A 4 9.51 0.76 25.54
N PRO A 5 8.90 -0.27 26.17
CA PRO A 5 8.24 -1.33 25.43
C PRO A 5 7.07 -0.77 24.63
N VAL A 6 7.09 -1.01 23.32
CA VAL A 6 5.98 -0.65 22.42
C VAL A 6 4.76 -1.51 22.77
N ALA A 7 3.60 -0.87 22.91
CA ALA A 7 2.35 -1.57 23.15
C ALA A 7 2.08 -2.62 22.06
N ASN A 8 1.55 -3.78 22.45
CA ASN A 8 1.35 -4.89 21.52
C ASN A 8 0.37 -4.53 20.38
N GLU A 9 -0.62 -3.69 20.66
CA GLU A 9 -1.57 -3.16 19.67
C GLU A 9 -0.87 -2.39 18.55
N ILE A 10 0.03 -1.48 18.90
CA ILE A 10 0.82 -0.69 17.95
C ILE A 10 1.71 -1.61 17.11
N LYS A 11 2.34 -2.62 17.74
CA LYS A 11 3.12 -3.63 17.01
C LYS A 11 2.27 -4.36 15.97
N GLN A 12 1.06 -4.79 16.32
CA GLN A 12 0.15 -5.49 15.41
C GLN A 12 -0.31 -4.58 14.27
N GLU A 13 -0.62 -3.32 14.58
CA GLU A 13 -0.97 -2.32 13.57
C GLU A 13 0.17 -2.12 12.56
N ILE A 14 1.40 -1.91 13.05
CA ILE A 14 2.60 -1.75 12.20
C ILE A 14 2.77 -2.97 11.29
N LEU A 15 2.68 -4.19 11.85
CA LEU A 15 2.82 -5.42 11.06
C LEU A 15 1.71 -5.55 10.02
N ASN A 16 0.46 -5.23 10.35
CA ASN A 16 -0.67 -5.26 9.43
C ASN A 16 -0.47 -4.26 8.28
N LYS A 17 -0.09 -3.01 8.59
CA LYS A 17 0.17 -1.98 7.59
C LYS A 17 1.33 -2.36 6.67
N ILE A 18 2.40 -2.89 7.24
CA ILE A 18 3.53 -3.34 6.46
C ILE A 18 3.13 -4.49 5.56
N LYS A 19 2.43 -5.52 6.07
CA LYS A 19 2.09 -6.75 5.32
C LYS A 19 0.98 -6.53 4.30
N ASN A 20 -0.09 -5.86 4.67
CA ASN A 20 -1.35 -5.83 3.93
C ASN A 20 -1.61 -4.50 3.21
N GLU A 21 -1.11 -3.38 3.74
CA GLU A 21 -1.31 -2.04 3.17
C GLU A 21 -0.11 -1.58 2.34
N GLY A 22 1.03 -2.27 2.45
CA GLY A 22 2.23 -1.96 1.66
C GLY A 22 3.12 -0.88 2.25
N LEU A 23 2.94 -0.51 3.52
CA LEU A 23 3.80 0.47 4.20
C LEU A 23 5.26 -0.03 4.24
N LEU A 24 6.21 0.83 3.89
CA LEU A 24 7.63 0.47 3.95
C LEU A 24 8.12 0.53 5.40
N VAL A 25 9.05 -0.37 5.76
CA VAL A 25 9.65 -0.42 7.10
C VAL A 25 10.29 0.92 7.49
N LYS A 26 10.91 1.63 6.53
CA LYS A 26 11.51 2.96 6.75
C LYS A 26 10.45 4.02 7.14
N ASP A 27 9.28 3.95 6.51
CA ASP A 27 8.21 4.92 6.71
C ASP A 27 7.51 4.61 8.04
N ALA A 28 7.25 3.33 8.32
CA ALA A 28 6.76 2.87 9.61
C ALA A 28 7.72 3.24 10.76
N SER A 29 9.04 3.13 10.53
CA SER A 29 10.05 3.50 11.53
C SER A 29 9.97 4.97 11.90
N THR A 30 9.79 5.83 10.89
CA THR A 30 9.66 7.28 11.07
C THR A 30 8.31 7.64 11.71
N GLN A 31 7.21 7.05 11.23
CA GLN A 31 5.85 7.37 11.64
C GLN A 31 5.56 6.94 13.09
N TYR A 32 6.04 5.78 13.51
CA TYR A 32 5.76 5.22 14.84
C TYR A 32 6.92 5.40 15.83
N GLY A 33 8.02 6.04 15.41
CA GLY A 33 9.20 6.24 16.26
C GLY A 33 9.90 4.94 16.68
N VAL A 34 9.71 3.85 15.92
CA VAL A 34 10.28 2.54 16.22
C VAL A 34 11.50 2.32 15.35
N HIS A 35 12.62 1.90 15.93
CA HIS A 35 13.81 1.60 15.14
C HIS A 35 13.55 0.46 14.14
N HIS A 36 13.84 0.71 12.86
CA HIS A 36 13.78 -0.24 11.74
C HIS A 36 14.27 -1.67 12.05
N LYS A 37 15.38 -1.86 12.77
CA LYS A 37 15.82 -3.22 13.22
C LYS A 37 14.78 -3.96 14.07
N THR A 38 14.07 -3.26 14.95
CA THR A 38 13.02 -3.82 15.79
C THR A 38 11.83 -4.29 14.95
N ILE A 39 11.44 -3.50 13.94
CA ILE A 39 10.38 -3.85 13.01
C ILE A 39 10.75 -5.10 12.19
N TYR A 40 11.99 -5.19 11.70
CA TYR A 40 12.49 -6.40 11.03
C TYR A 40 12.47 -7.63 11.95
N GLY A 41 12.82 -7.46 13.24
CA GLY A 41 12.71 -8.52 14.24
C GLY A 41 11.27 -9.03 14.41
N TRP A 42 10.29 -8.13 14.46
CA TRP A 42 8.87 -8.50 14.51
C TRP A 42 8.37 -9.16 13.23
N LEU A 43 8.85 -8.71 12.07
CA LEU A 43 8.52 -9.34 10.80
C LEU A 43 9.04 -10.77 10.76
N MET A 44 10.31 -11.00 11.15
CA MET A 44 10.90 -12.33 11.20
C MET A 44 10.12 -13.26 12.15
N GLY A 45 9.79 -12.79 13.35
CA GLY A 45 9.00 -13.57 14.32
C GLY A 45 7.53 -13.79 13.96
N SER A 46 7.00 -13.08 12.96
CA SER A 46 5.61 -13.21 12.49
C SER A 46 5.49 -13.91 11.14
N GLY A 47 6.52 -14.64 10.70
CA GLY A 47 6.52 -15.38 9.43
C GLY A 47 6.94 -14.56 8.20
N GLY A 48 7.44 -13.34 8.38
CA GLY A 48 7.99 -12.50 7.32
C GLY A 48 6.94 -11.96 6.34
N ILE A 49 7.44 -11.42 5.21
CA ILE A 49 6.64 -11.10 4.03
C ILE A 49 6.82 -12.28 3.08
N THR A 50 5.72 -12.98 2.78
CA THR A 50 5.73 -14.14 1.89
C THR A 50 5.66 -13.71 0.42
N GLN A 51 6.00 -14.60 -0.51
CA GLN A 51 5.80 -14.36 -1.94
C GLN A 51 4.33 -14.06 -2.27
N GLU A 52 3.40 -14.78 -1.64
CA GLU A 52 1.95 -14.53 -1.74
C GLU A 52 1.59 -13.09 -1.32
N THR A 53 2.20 -12.58 -0.24
CA THR A 53 1.98 -11.20 0.22
C THR A 53 2.42 -10.18 -0.85
N LEU A 54 3.54 -10.45 -1.54
CA LEU A 54 4.03 -9.58 -2.61
C LEU A 54 3.12 -9.64 -3.85
N GLU A 55 2.65 -10.83 -4.20
CA GLU A 55 1.76 -11.04 -5.34
C GLU A 55 0.40 -10.35 -5.12
N ILE A 56 -0.20 -10.50 -3.94
CA ILE A 56 -1.44 -9.82 -3.58
C ILE A 56 -1.29 -8.29 -3.69
N ARG A 57 -0.14 -7.73 -3.28
CA ARG A 57 0.11 -6.29 -3.43
C ARG A 57 0.22 -5.86 -4.88
N ARG A 58 0.94 -6.63 -5.70
CA ARG A 58 1.06 -6.38 -7.15
C ARG A 58 -0.33 -6.40 -7.80
N LEU A 59 -1.14 -7.41 -7.52
CA LEU A 59 -2.51 -7.54 -8.03
C LEU A 59 -3.41 -6.37 -7.59
N ARG A 60 -3.33 -5.95 -6.33
CA ARG A 60 -4.07 -4.77 -5.84
C ARG A 60 -3.69 -3.49 -6.57
N LYS A 61 -2.39 -3.29 -6.84
CA LYS A 61 -1.90 -2.14 -7.60
C LYS A 61 -2.41 -2.19 -9.05
N GLU A 62 -2.27 -3.33 -9.72
CA GLU A 62 -2.76 -3.52 -11.09
C GLU A 62 -4.27 -3.26 -11.18
N ASN A 63 -5.06 -3.76 -10.23
CA ASN A 63 -6.51 -3.52 -10.20
C ASN A 63 -6.85 -2.03 -10.04
N LYS A 64 -6.15 -1.32 -9.16
CA LYS A 64 -6.32 0.14 -8.98
C LYS A 64 -6.00 0.90 -10.27
N ASP A 65 -4.90 0.55 -10.92
CA ASP A 65 -4.45 1.21 -12.16
C ASP A 65 -5.45 0.94 -13.30
N LEU A 66 -5.93 -0.30 -13.44
CA LEU A 66 -6.98 -0.66 -14.41
C LEU A 66 -8.28 0.09 -14.15
N THR A 67 -8.71 0.19 -12.90
CA THR A 67 -9.93 0.94 -12.52
C THR A 67 -9.80 2.42 -12.90
N ALA A 68 -8.63 3.02 -12.69
CA ALA A 68 -8.38 4.41 -13.09
C ALA A 68 -8.42 4.61 -14.61
N ILE A 69 -7.84 3.68 -15.38
CA ILE A 69 -7.88 3.70 -16.85
C ILE A 69 -9.32 3.59 -17.34
N ILE A 70 -10.10 2.64 -16.81
CA ILE A 70 -11.52 2.46 -17.17
C ILE A 70 -12.32 3.73 -16.85
N GLY A 71 -12.09 4.34 -15.68
CA GLY A 71 -12.74 5.61 -15.33
C GLY A 71 -12.41 6.73 -16.32
N ALA A 72 -11.13 6.88 -16.69
CA ALA A 72 -10.71 7.88 -17.67
C ALA A 72 -11.35 7.64 -19.04
N LEU A 73 -11.36 6.40 -19.54
CA LEU A 73 -11.99 6.02 -20.81
C LEU A 73 -13.50 6.26 -20.78
N THR A 74 -14.17 5.96 -19.65
CA THR A 74 -15.61 6.18 -19.48
C THR A 74 -15.95 7.67 -19.59
N ILE A 75 -15.15 8.55 -18.96
CA ILE A 75 -15.32 10.01 -19.05
C ILE A 75 -15.12 10.49 -20.49
N VAL A 76 -14.09 9.99 -21.19
CA VAL A 76 -13.83 10.32 -22.59
C VAL A 76 -15.01 9.92 -23.47
N ASN A 77 -15.51 8.69 -23.34
CA ASN A 77 -16.64 8.17 -24.10
C ASN A 77 -17.92 8.99 -23.85
N GLU A 78 -18.23 9.33 -22.60
CA GLU A 78 -19.36 10.18 -22.26
C GLU A 78 -19.25 11.59 -22.87
N LYS A 79 -18.05 12.18 -22.87
CA LYS A 79 -17.84 13.49 -23.50
C LYS A 79 -17.98 13.42 -25.02
N GLN A 80 -17.48 12.37 -25.67
CA GLN A 80 -17.64 12.15 -27.11
C GLN A 80 -19.12 12.01 -27.49
N LYS A 81 -19.90 11.20 -26.77
CA LYS A 81 -21.35 11.05 -27.01
C LYS A 81 -22.12 12.36 -26.89
N ARG A 82 -21.65 13.27 -26.04
CA ARG A 82 -22.26 14.60 -25.82
C ARG A 82 -21.73 15.67 -26.78
N GLY A 83 -20.84 15.33 -27.71
CA GLY A 83 -20.19 16.29 -28.62
C GLY A 83 -19.29 17.29 -27.90
N LEU A 84 -18.84 16.97 -26.68
CA LEU A 84 -18.02 17.84 -25.82
C LEU A 84 -16.51 17.61 -26.01
N MET A 85 -16.11 16.76 -26.96
CA MET A 85 -14.71 16.62 -27.36
C MET A 85 -14.56 17.05 -28.83
N PRO A 86 -13.60 17.94 -29.14
CA PRO A 86 -13.26 18.22 -30.52
C PRO A 86 -12.75 16.94 -31.19
N GLU A 87 -13.04 16.79 -32.48
CA GLU A 87 -12.53 15.67 -33.29
C GLU A 87 -11.01 15.55 -33.11
N PRO A 88 -10.48 14.34 -32.84
CA PRO A 88 -9.06 14.13 -32.94
C PRO A 88 -8.69 14.39 -34.41
N TRP A 89 -7.70 15.26 -34.62
CA TRP A 89 -7.12 15.61 -35.92
C TRP A 89 -6.87 14.40 -36.82
#